data_AF-A0A0E9MD26-F1
#
_entry.id   AF-A0A0E9MD26-F1
#
_cell.length_a   1.000
_cell.length_b   1.000
_cell.length_c   1.000
_cell.angle_alpha   90.00
_cell.angle_beta   90.00
_cell.angle_gamma   90.00
#
_symmetry.space_group_name_H-M   'P 1'
#
loop_
_entity.id
_entity.type
_entity.pdbx_description
1 polymer ?
#
loop_
_entity_poly.entity_id
_entity_poly.type
_entity_poly.pdbx_seq_one_letter_code
_entity_poly.pdbx_strand_id
1 'polypeptide(L)'
;MESNRVFHRICADEVAELMQNPELQILDTRDRKSFDLGHIGSARNLSGAELDRAILQIPRHKPVLIYCHRGSASLIHAQMFADFGFREVYNLNGGYAGWKLMQSAGQQSDATTSNSSERLRTWLADQGFSSEDIHSTLAGETTPLMRACRLADAAIVAELLVLGAQVDARNSDGNQALWFACFSNSLEIIDLLIATGVDINNQNDNGATCLMYAASSGKDECVAKLLQAGVDTGVKTLDDFTALDMAASLVSLKLLRKAEQRA
;
A
#
# COMPACT_ATOMS: atom_id res chain seq x y z
N MET A 1 -29.19 -3.91 5.21
CA MET A 1 -29.16 -3.17 3.93
C MET A 1 -27.73 -2.72 3.74
N GLU A 2 -26.95 -3.53 3.03
CA GLU A 2 -25.53 -3.27 2.75
C GLU A 2 -25.41 -1.98 1.94
N SER A 3 -24.74 -1.00 2.53
CA SER A 3 -24.30 0.21 1.85
C SER A 3 -23.43 -0.21 0.68
N ASN A 4 -23.98 -0.15 -0.54
CA ASN A 4 -23.30 -0.37 -1.81
C ASN A 4 -22.02 0.50 -1.81
N ARG A 5 -20.86 -0.08 -1.49
CA ARG A 5 -19.65 0.69 -1.24
C ARG A 5 -19.17 1.30 -2.55
N VAL A 6 -19.02 2.62 -2.50
CA VAL A 6 -18.88 3.53 -3.64
C VAL A 6 -17.43 3.83 -4.01
N PHE A 7 -16.54 2.98 -3.52
CA PHE A 7 -15.11 3.22 -3.50
C PHE A 7 -14.41 2.11 -4.26
N HIS A 8 -13.59 2.51 -5.23
CA HIS A 8 -12.88 1.66 -6.15
C HIS A 8 -11.38 1.89 -5.98
N ARG A 9 -10.62 0.81 -5.92
CA ARG A 9 -9.17 0.85 -6.00
C ARG A 9 -8.79 0.37 -7.38
N ILE A 10 -8.02 1.19 -8.09
CA ILE A 10 -7.64 0.90 -9.47
C ILE A 10 -6.13 0.86 -9.62
N CYS A 11 -5.67 0.04 -10.53
CA CYS A 11 -4.29 -0.06 -10.97
C CYS A 11 -3.98 0.98 -12.05
N ALA A 12 -2.70 1.12 -12.39
CA ALA A 12 -2.23 2.13 -13.35
C ALA A 12 -2.78 1.94 -14.77
N ASP A 13 -3.02 0.71 -15.17
CA ASP A 13 -3.55 0.28 -16.47
C ASP A 13 -5.04 0.63 -16.65
N GLU A 14 -5.82 0.57 -15.58
CA GLU A 14 -7.23 0.96 -15.57
C GLU A 14 -7.44 2.48 -15.68
N VAL A 15 -6.42 3.28 -15.36
CA VAL A 15 -6.50 4.75 -15.42
C VAL A 15 -6.83 5.23 -16.83
N ALA A 16 -6.29 4.57 -17.86
CA ALA A 16 -6.50 4.99 -19.26
C ALA A 16 -7.97 4.86 -19.69
N GLU A 17 -8.66 3.81 -19.26
CA GLU A 17 -10.10 3.62 -19.50
C GLU A 17 -10.92 4.64 -18.70
N LEU A 18 -10.59 4.82 -17.42
CA LEU A 18 -11.30 5.78 -16.57
C LEU A 18 -11.20 7.21 -17.09
N MET A 19 -10.05 7.61 -17.63
CA MET A 19 -9.81 8.92 -18.24
C MET A 19 -10.66 9.19 -19.50
N GLN A 20 -11.30 8.18 -20.10
CA GLN A 20 -12.23 8.38 -21.21
C GLN A 20 -13.54 9.06 -20.76
N ASN A 21 -13.85 9.03 -19.46
CA ASN A 21 -15.01 9.70 -18.90
C ASN A 21 -14.77 11.23 -18.78
N PRO A 22 -15.48 12.07 -19.55
CA PRO A 22 -15.24 13.52 -19.54
C PRO A 22 -15.66 14.22 -18.25
N GLU A 23 -16.51 13.59 -17.43
CA GLU A 23 -16.98 14.13 -16.15
C GLU A 23 -16.01 13.82 -15.01
N LEU A 24 -15.01 12.97 -15.22
CA LEU A 24 -14.02 12.55 -14.23
C LEU A 24 -13.24 13.74 -13.66
N GLN A 25 -13.24 13.85 -12.33
CA GLN A 25 -12.41 14.80 -11.61
C GLN A 25 -11.13 14.10 -11.15
N ILE A 26 -9.99 14.47 -11.73
CA ILE A 26 -8.69 13.91 -11.36
C ILE A 26 -8.02 14.86 -10.35
N LEU A 27 -7.81 14.39 -9.13
CA LEU A 27 -7.29 15.16 -8.01
C LEU A 27 -5.90 14.66 -7.60
N ASP A 28 -4.91 15.54 -7.70
CA ASP A 28 -3.54 15.25 -7.31
C ASP A 28 -3.21 15.93 -5.98
N THR A 29 -2.96 15.13 -4.96
CA THR A 29 -2.70 15.59 -3.59
C THR A 29 -1.20 15.69 -3.25
N ARG A 30 -0.32 15.57 -4.24
CA ARG A 30 1.14 15.75 -4.08
C ARG A 30 1.51 17.22 -3.90
N ASP A 31 2.73 17.45 -3.43
CA ASP A 31 3.30 18.79 -3.38
C ASP A 31 3.40 19.41 -4.78
N ARG A 32 3.34 20.75 -4.83
CA ARG A 32 3.28 21.49 -6.09
C ARG A 32 4.47 21.22 -7.00
N LYS A 33 5.68 21.10 -6.44
CA LYS A 33 6.90 20.85 -7.20
C LYS A 33 6.81 19.51 -7.92
N SER A 34 6.28 18.49 -7.26
CA SER A 34 6.09 17.16 -7.84
C SER A 34 5.00 17.11 -8.90
N PHE A 35 3.93 17.89 -8.73
CA PHE A 35 2.89 18.07 -9.75
C PHE A 35 3.43 18.75 -11.01
N ASP A 36 4.21 19.82 -10.86
CA ASP A 36 4.77 20.58 -11.98
C ASP A 36 5.82 19.76 -12.79
N LEU A 37 6.49 18.79 -12.16
CA LEU A 37 7.39 17.85 -12.83
C LEU A 37 6.66 16.81 -13.70
N GLY A 38 5.36 16.61 -13.48
CA GLY A 38 4.52 15.70 -14.24
C GLY A 38 3.33 15.21 -13.43
N HIS A 39 2.19 15.04 -14.10
CA HIS A 39 0.91 14.64 -13.52
C HIS A 39 0.07 13.87 -14.54
N ILE A 40 -1.00 13.23 -14.07
CA ILE A 40 -1.92 12.43 -14.89
C ILE A 40 -2.90 13.36 -15.62
N GLY A 41 -2.78 13.48 -16.93
CA GLY A 41 -3.77 14.15 -17.79
C GLY A 41 -4.17 15.54 -17.30
N SER A 42 -5.47 15.77 -17.13
CA SER A 42 -6.07 17.03 -16.68
C SER A 42 -6.12 17.18 -15.15
N ALA A 43 -5.26 16.47 -14.40
CA ALA A 43 -5.26 16.50 -12.95
C ALA A 43 -5.16 17.92 -12.38
N ARG A 44 -5.95 18.18 -11.33
CA ARG A 44 -5.88 19.43 -10.55
C ARG A 44 -5.10 19.18 -9.27
N ASN A 45 -3.99 19.91 -9.08
CA ASN A 45 -3.23 19.86 -7.84
C ASN A 45 -4.01 20.53 -6.71
N LEU A 46 -4.12 19.85 -5.57
CA LEU A 46 -4.83 20.34 -4.39
C LEU A 46 -3.97 20.12 -3.14
N SER A 47 -3.70 21.20 -2.42
CA SER A 47 -3.26 21.12 -1.02
C SER A 47 -4.39 20.60 -0.12
N GLY A 48 -4.08 20.24 1.13
CA GLY A 48 -5.09 19.75 2.09
C GLY A 48 -6.30 20.68 2.24
N ALA A 49 -6.08 21.98 2.44
CA ALA A 49 -7.15 22.96 2.56
C ALA A 49 -7.96 23.16 1.26
N GLU A 50 -7.38 22.88 0.09
CA GLU A 50 -8.08 22.95 -1.19
C GLU A 50 -8.88 21.68 -1.48
N LEU A 51 -8.40 20.53 -0.99
CA LEU A 51 -9.12 19.27 -1.03
C LEU A 51 -10.40 19.34 -0.19
N ASP A 52 -10.33 19.94 1.01
CA ASP A 52 -11.50 20.19 1.88
C ASP A 52 -12.53 21.12 1.23
N ARG A 53 -12.11 22.03 0.35
CA ARG A 53 -13.06 22.84 -0.43
C ARG A 53 -13.62 22.05 -1.62
N ALA A 54 -12.78 21.26 -2.27
CA ALA A 54 -13.18 20.45 -3.42
C ALA A 54 -14.27 19.44 -3.05
N ILE A 55 -14.19 18.82 -1.87
CA ILE A 55 -15.21 17.88 -1.40
C ILE A 55 -16.58 18.54 -1.24
N LEU A 56 -16.65 19.85 -0.95
CA LEU A 56 -17.92 20.57 -0.84
C LEU A 56 -18.41 21.10 -2.19
N GLN A 57 -17.51 21.35 -3.14
CA GLN A 57 -17.82 21.99 -4.42
C GLN A 57 -18.10 21.00 -5.55
N ILE A 58 -17.48 19.83 -5.56
CA ILE A 58 -17.68 18.85 -6.63
C ILE A 58 -19.04 18.16 -6.46
N PRO A 59 -19.90 18.13 -7.50
CA PRO A 59 -21.18 17.43 -7.43
C PRO A 59 -21.00 15.93 -7.18
N ARG A 60 -21.80 15.36 -6.27
CA ARG A 60 -21.67 13.97 -5.80
C ARG A 60 -21.82 12.87 -6.86
N HIS A 61 -22.47 13.19 -7.97
CA HIS A 61 -22.63 12.26 -9.09
C HIS A 61 -21.41 12.23 -10.02
N LYS A 62 -20.48 13.19 -9.91
CA LYS A 62 -19.28 13.17 -10.74
C LYS A 62 -18.27 12.17 -10.19
N PRO A 63 -17.66 11.33 -11.05
CA PRO A 63 -16.62 10.43 -10.61
C PRO A 63 -15.36 11.19 -10.23
N VAL A 64 -14.65 10.70 -9.20
CA VAL A 64 -13.44 11.34 -8.69
C VAL A 64 -12.31 10.32 -8.62
N LEU A 65 -11.20 10.59 -9.29
CA LEU A 65 -9.94 9.86 -9.13
C LEU A 65 -8.99 10.67 -8.25
N ILE A 66 -8.55 10.10 -7.12
CA ILE A 66 -7.61 10.75 -6.21
C ILE A 66 -6.32 9.94 -6.15
N TYR A 67 -5.18 10.63 -6.24
CA TYR A 67 -3.87 10.02 -6.08
C TYR A 67 -2.88 10.92 -5.35
N CYS A 68 -1.83 10.30 -4.82
CA CYS A 68 -0.69 10.94 -4.19
C CYS A 68 0.62 10.34 -4.74
N HIS A 69 1.75 10.59 -4.07
CA HIS A 69 3.05 10.05 -4.47
C HIS A 69 3.04 8.52 -4.52
N ARG A 70 2.65 7.91 -3.40
CA ARG A 70 2.56 6.47 -3.18
C ARG A 70 1.38 6.20 -2.20
N GLY A 71 0.52 5.25 -2.56
CA GLY A 71 -0.92 5.24 -2.25
C GLY A 71 -1.39 4.78 -0.87
N SER A 72 -1.45 5.71 0.09
CA SER A 72 -2.26 5.55 1.32
C SER A 72 -2.92 6.85 1.77
N ALA A 73 -2.24 7.99 1.60
CA ALA A 73 -2.90 9.30 1.74
C ALA A 73 -4.05 9.47 0.73
N SER A 74 -3.88 8.99 -0.50
CA SER A 74 -4.95 8.97 -1.51
C SER A 74 -6.11 8.06 -1.12
N LEU A 75 -5.85 6.97 -0.38
CA LEU A 75 -6.90 6.09 0.14
C LEU A 75 -7.73 6.82 1.21
N ILE A 76 -7.10 7.52 2.15
CA ILE A 76 -7.80 8.31 3.17
C ILE A 76 -8.66 9.38 2.51
N HIS A 77 -8.09 10.12 1.55
CA HIS A 77 -8.82 11.15 0.82
C HIS A 77 -9.98 10.56 0.00
N ALA A 78 -9.77 9.43 -0.67
CA ALA A 78 -10.83 8.77 -1.42
C ALA A 78 -11.95 8.24 -0.51
N GLN A 79 -11.60 7.65 0.65
CA GLN A 79 -12.58 7.24 1.64
C GLN A 79 -13.37 8.45 2.16
N MET A 80 -12.71 9.57 2.42
CA MET A 80 -13.38 10.81 2.81
C MET A 80 -14.41 11.25 1.75
N PHE A 81 -14.07 11.23 0.46
CA PHE A 81 -15.05 11.54 -0.59
C PHE A 81 -16.21 10.54 -0.59
N ALA A 82 -15.95 9.25 -0.42
CA ALA A 82 -17.01 8.25 -0.33
C ALA A 82 -17.96 8.51 0.85
N ASP A 83 -17.41 8.84 2.02
CA ASP A 83 -18.18 9.15 3.25
C ASP A 83 -19.04 10.42 3.10
N PHE A 84 -18.61 11.37 2.26
CA PHE A 84 -19.39 12.56 1.89
C PHE A 84 -20.44 12.30 0.79
N GLY A 85 -20.67 11.04 0.42
CA GLY A 85 -21.77 10.61 -0.45
C GLY A 85 -21.49 10.73 -1.94
N PHE A 86 -20.22 10.77 -2.36
CA PHE A 86 -19.88 10.64 -3.77
C PHE A 86 -20.30 9.27 -4.30
N ARG A 87 -20.70 9.20 -5.58
CA ARG A 87 -21.28 8.01 -6.23
C ARG A 87 -20.28 7.11 -6.94
N GLU A 88 -19.10 7.62 -7.24
CA GLU A 88 -17.99 6.90 -7.87
C GLU A 88 -16.67 7.55 -7.41
N VAL A 89 -15.92 6.87 -6.55
CA VAL A 89 -14.63 7.36 -6.06
C VAL A 89 -13.54 6.33 -6.32
N TYR A 90 -12.45 6.77 -6.94
CA TYR A 90 -11.33 5.94 -7.34
C TYR A 90 -10.05 6.36 -6.62
N ASN A 91 -9.34 5.39 -6.05
CA ASN A 91 -7.97 5.56 -5.56
C ASN A 91 -7.01 4.84 -6.49
N LEU A 92 -5.95 5.54 -6.91
CA LEU A 92 -4.87 4.92 -7.67
C LEU A 92 -3.90 4.17 -6.75
N ASN A 93 -3.91 2.84 -6.84
CA ASN A 93 -2.96 1.99 -6.14
C ASN A 93 -1.54 2.29 -6.63
N GLY A 94 -0.57 2.38 -5.70
CA GLY A 94 0.80 2.76 -6.03
C GLY A 94 1.02 4.25 -6.39
N GLY A 95 -0.05 5.05 -6.48
CA GLY A 95 0.00 6.49 -6.73
C GLY A 95 0.63 6.87 -8.08
N TYR A 96 1.09 8.13 -8.18
CA TYR A 96 1.68 8.64 -9.42
C TYR A 96 2.94 7.88 -9.85
N ALA A 97 3.74 7.39 -8.89
CA ALA A 97 4.97 6.66 -9.19
C ALA A 97 4.67 5.37 -9.96
N GLY A 98 3.67 4.59 -9.51
CA GLY A 98 3.23 3.38 -10.21
C GLY A 98 2.74 3.66 -11.61
N TRP A 99 1.88 4.68 -11.76
CA TRP A 99 1.39 5.11 -13.08
C TRP A 99 2.50 5.56 -14.03
N LYS A 100 3.47 6.35 -13.56
CA LYS A 100 4.59 6.82 -14.39
C LYS A 100 5.48 5.66 -14.86
N LEU A 101 5.73 4.66 -14.01
CA LEU A 101 6.50 3.48 -14.38
C LEU A 101 5.79 2.68 -15.49
N MET A 102 4.47 2.49 -15.37
CA MET A 102 3.67 1.81 -16.40
C MET A 102 3.73 2.54 -17.74
N GLN A 103 3.62 3.88 -17.74
CA GLN A 103 3.72 4.68 -18.96
C GLN A 103 5.11 4.62 -19.61
N SER A 104 6.15 4.47 -18.79
CA SER A 104 7.53 4.31 -19.28
C SER A 104 7.75 2.91 -19.87
N ALA A 105 7.11 1.88 -19.29
CA ALA A 105 7.13 0.50 -19.78
C ALA A 105 6.36 0.34 -21.10
N GLY A 106 5.26 1.08 -21.30
CA GLY A 106 4.49 1.10 -22.55
C GLY A 106 5.21 1.73 -23.76
N GLN A 107 6.33 2.42 -23.55
CA GLN A 107 7.17 2.98 -24.63
C GLN A 107 8.42 2.14 -24.94
N GLN A 108 8.59 0.98 -24.30
CA GLN A 108 9.67 0.03 -24.57
C GLN A 108 9.09 -1.30 -25.07
N SER A 109 9.06 -1.46 -26.39
CA SER A 109 8.62 -2.68 -27.08
C SER A 109 9.54 -3.88 -26.82
N ASP A 110 8.91 -4.96 -26.34
CA ASP A 110 8.94 -6.34 -26.87
C ASP A 110 9.97 -7.40 -26.41
N ALA A 111 10.88 -7.16 -25.47
CA ALA A 111 11.74 -8.27 -24.97
C ALA A 111 11.79 -8.40 -23.43
N THR A 112 11.86 -7.29 -22.71
CA THR A 112 12.03 -7.30 -21.25
C THR A 112 10.71 -7.32 -20.49
N THR A 113 9.68 -6.62 -20.97
CA THR A 113 8.32 -6.60 -20.40
C THR A 113 7.56 -7.91 -20.65
N SER A 114 7.76 -8.54 -21.81
CA SER A 114 7.19 -9.87 -22.09
C SER A 114 7.74 -10.93 -21.14
N ASN A 115 9.04 -10.86 -20.81
CA ASN A 115 9.71 -11.81 -19.94
C ASN A 115 9.39 -11.57 -18.45
N SER A 116 9.24 -10.32 -18.01
CA SER A 116 8.83 -10.01 -16.63
C SER A 116 7.41 -10.51 -16.35
N SER A 117 6.46 -10.20 -17.23
CA SER A 117 5.08 -10.68 -17.10
C SER A 117 4.98 -12.21 -17.20
N GLU A 118 5.81 -12.86 -18.02
CA GLU A 118 5.87 -14.33 -18.08
C GLU A 118 6.46 -14.93 -16.79
N ARG A 119 7.57 -14.38 -16.28
CA ARG A 119 8.17 -14.79 -15.00
C ARG A 119 7.17 -14.70 -13.86
N LEU A 120 6.42 -13.59 -13.75
CA LEU A 120 5.41 -13.44 -12.72
C LEU A 120 4.29 -14.46 -12.87
N ARG A 121 3.78 -14.70 -14.09
CA ARG A 121 2.76 -15.74 -14.37
C ARG A 121 3.23 -17.13 -13.97
N THR A 122 4.47 -17.48 -14.31
CA THR A 122 5.08 -18.76 -13.93
C THR A 122 5.19 -18.86 -12.40
N TRP A 123 5.69 -17.80 -11.76
CA TRP A 123 5.79 -17.77 -10.30
C TRP A 123 4.42 -17.90 -9.63
N LEU A 124 3.39 -17.21 -10.13
CA LEU A 124 2.01 -17.31 -9.62
C LEU A 124 1.51 -18.75 -9.71
N ALA A 125 1.64 -19.39 -10.88
CA ALA A 125 1.23 -20.76 -11.10
C ALA A 125 1.99 -21.75 -10.18
N ASP A 126 3.31 -21.60 -10.05
CA ASP A 126 4.16 -22.44 -9.20
C ASP A 126 3.80 -22.31 -7.71
N GLN A 127 3.36 -21.13 -7.28
CA GLN A 127 2.87 -20.89 -5.93
C GLN A 127 1.40 -21.33 -5.72
N GLY A 128 0.70 -21.77 -6.77
CA GLY A 128 -0.68 -22.22 -6.75
C GLY A 128 -1.73 -21.12 -6.91
N PHE A 129 -1.33 -19.92 -7.30
CA PHE A 129 -2.23 -18.81 -7.63
C PHE A 129 -2.75 -18.91 -9.07
N SER A 130 -3.77 -18.11 -9.38
CA SER A 130 -4.15 -17.87 -10.78
C SER A 130 -3.02 -17.13 -11.49
N SER A 131 -2.60 -17.59 -12.67
CA SER A 131 -1.52 -16.96 -13.42
C SER A 131 -1.88 -15.54 -13.89
N GLU A 132 -3.16 -15.26 -14.12
CA GLU A 132 -3.62 -13.97 -14.65
C GLU A 132 -4.14 -13.01 -13.57
N ASP A 133 -4.21 -13.43 -12.31
CA ASP A 133 -4.80 -12.62 -11.24
C ASP A 133 -3.85 -12.45 -10.05
N ILE A 134 -3.25 -11.25 -9.97
CA ILE A 134 -2.34 -10.83 -8.89
C ILE A 134 -3.04 -10.62 -7.54
N HIS A 135 -4.37 -10.62 -7.52
CA HIS A 135 -5.21 -10.47 -6.33
C HIS A 135 -5.87 -11.79 -5.91
N SER A 136 -5.63 -12.88 -6.64
CA SER A 136 -6.12 -14.21 -6.25
C SER A 136 -5.61 -14.60 -4.87
N THR A 137 -6.28 -15.53 -4.21
CA THR A 137 -5.91 -15.95 -2.85
C THR A 137 -5.81 -17.46 -2.73
N LEU A 138 -4.86 -17.92 -1.92
CA LEU A 138 -4.79 -19.30 -1.46
C LEU A 138 -5.64 -19.52 -0.21
N ALA A 139 -5.60 -20.74 0.33
CA ALA A 139 -6.15 -21.05 1.65
C ALA A 139 -5.65 -20.07 2.73
N GLY A 140 -6.54 -19.67 3.64
CA GLY A 140 -6.25 -18.66 4.66
C GLY A 140 -6.10 -17.24 4.11
N GLU A 141 -6.69 -16.95 2.93
CA GLU A 141 -6.72 -15.62 2.32
C GLU A 141 -5.32 -15.03 2.03
N THR A 142 -4.33 -15.90 1.84
CA THR A 142 -2.97 -15.45 1.50
C THR A 142 -2.93 -14.95 0.07
N THR A 143 -2.52 -13.70 -0.15
CA THR A 143 -2.33 -13.10 -1.49
C THR A 143 -0.94 -13.40 -2.08
N PRO A 144 -0.74 -13.23 -3.41
CA PRO A 144 0.58 -13.28 -4.05
C PRO A 144 1.60 -12.39 -3.37
N LEU A 145 1.22 -11.16 -3.03
CA LEU A 145 2.12 -10.20 -2.37
C LEU A 145 2.56 -10.70 -1.00
N MET A 146 1.64 -11.25 -0.18
CA MET A 146 1.98 -11.84 1.11
C MET A 146 2.93 -13.03 0.96
N ARG A 147 2.67 -13.92 -0.01
CA ARG A 147 3.53 -15.08 -0.29
C ARG A 147 4.92 -14.64 -0.73
N ALA A 148 5.03 -13.68 -1.65
CA ALA A 148 6.31 -13.14 -2.12
C ALA A 148 7.11 -12.51 -0.97
N CYS A 149 6.44 -11.72 -0.11
CA CYS A 149 7.06 -11.14 1.09
C CYS A 149 7.60 -12.22 2.04
N ARG A 150 6.82 -13.29 2.27
CA ARG A 150 7.22 -14.42 3.12
C ARG A 150 8.43 -15.18 2.56
N LEU A 151 8.51 -15.32 1.24
CA LEU A 151 9.62 -15.99 0.55
C LEU A 151 10.86 -15.10 0.36
N ALA A 152 10.81 -13.84 0.79
CA ALA A 152 11.85 -12.83 0.59
C ALA A 152 12.19 -12.55 -0.89
N ASP A 153 11.25 -12.76 -1.82
CA ASP A 153 11.48 -12.49 -3.24
C ASP A 153 11.19 -11.02 -3.57
N ALA A 154 12.21 -10.16 -3.37
CA ALA A 154 12.08 -8.72 -3.58
C ALA A 154 11.74 -8.36 -5.03
N ALA A 155 12.17 -9.17 -6.00
CA ALA A 155 11.91 -8.91 -7.41
C ALA A 155 10.43 -9.14 -7.75
N ILE A 156 9.83 -10.22 -7.24
CA ILE A 156 8.39 -10.47 -7.40
C ILE A 156 7.57 -9.45 -6.59
N VAL A 157 8.00 -9.08 -5.38
CA VAL A 157 7.33 -8.02 -4.61
C VAL A 157 7.32 -6.71 -5.41
N ALA A 158 8.47 -6.25 -5.90
CA ALA A 158 8.54 -5.00 -6.65
C ALA A 158 7.62 -5.03 -7.88
N GLU A 159 7.59 -6.14 -8.61
CA GLU A 159 6.72 -6.31 -9.77
C GLU A 159 5.24 -6.29 -9.41
N LEU A 160 4.83 -7.04 -8.37
CA LEU A 160 3.46 -7.04 -7.87
C LEU A 160 3.01 -5.64 -7.40
N LEU A 161 3.88 -4.88 -6.73
CA LEU A 161 3.57 -3.53 -6.29
C LEU A 161 3.41 -2.54 -7.46
N VAL A 162 4.22 -2.69 -8.52
CA VAL A 162 4.08 -1.89 -9.74
C VAL A 162 2.76 -2.20 -10.45
N LEU A 163 2.33 -3.46 -10.44
CA LEU A 163 1.04 -3.90 -10.97
C LEU A 163 -0.14 -3.59 -10.03
N GLY A 164 0.10 -2.93 -8.89
CA GLY A 164 -0.96 -2.46 -8.01
C GLY A 164 -1.51 -3.50 -7.02
N ALA A 165 -0.72 -4.53 -6.69
CA ALA A 165 -1.07 -5.49 -5.64
C ALA A 165 -1.51 -4.80 -4.33
N GLN A 166 -2.57 -5.31 -3.72
CA GLN A 166 -3.17 -4.73 -2.52
C GLN A 166 -2.26 -4.96 -1.30
N VAL A 167 -1.64 -3.89 -0.81
CA VAL A 167 -0.69 -3.93 0.32
C VAL A 167 -1.36 -4.11 1.68
N ASP A 168 -2.63 -3.74 1.77
CA ASP A 168 -3.45 -3.75 2.98
C ASP A 168 -4.47 -4.91 3.03
N ALA A 169 -4.45 -5.80 2.04
CA ALA A 169 -5.18 -7.06 2.10
C ALA A 169 -4.78 -7.81 3.38
N ARG A 170 -5.75 -8.43 4.05
CA ARG A 170 -5.56 -9.19 5.29
C ARG A 170 -5.77 -10.67 5.00
N ASN A 171 -4.91 -11.51 5.58
CA ASN A 171 -5.12 -12.96 5.57
C ASN A 171 -6.12 -13.36 6.68
N SER A 172 -6.40 -14.65 6.82
CA SER A 172 -7.35 -15.16 7.84
C SER A 172 -6.95 -14.93 9.30
N ASP A 173 -5.72 -14.50 9.56
CA ASP A 173 -5.24 -14.12 10.90
C ASP A 173 -5.20 -12.58 11.07
N GLY A 174 -5.66 -11.84 10.05
CA GLY A 174 -5.60 -10.40 9.99
C GLY A 174 -4.25 -9.81 9.57
N ASN A 175 -3.24 -10.63 9.24
CA ASN A 175 -1.91 -10.16 8.87
C ASN A 175 -1.87 -9.60 7.43
N GLN A 176 -1.13 -8.53 7.22
CA GLN A 176 -0.89 -7.90 5.91
C GLN A 176 0.51 -8.21 5.34
N ALA A 177 0.81 -7.75 4.13
CA ALA A 177 2.09 -7.99 3.47
C ALA A 177 3.32 -7.58 4.30
N LEU A 178 3.25 -6.45 5.03
CA LEU A 178 4.35 -5.95 5.86
C LEU A 178 4.70 -6.89 7.01
N TRP A 179 3.71 -7.60 7.56
CA TRP A 179 3.95 -8.65 8.56
C TRP A 179 4.85 -9.74 7.99
N PHE A 180 4.60 -10.18 6.76
CA PHE A 180 5.39 -11.23 6.11
C PHE A 180 6.78 -10.77 5.67
N ALA A 181 6.96 -9.48 5.37
CA ALA A 181 8.28 -8.90 5.16
C ALA A 181 9.13 -8.93 6.44
N CYS A 182 8.51 -8.61 7.59
CA CYS A 182 9.13 -8.78 8.90
C CYS A 182 9.33 -10.27 9.22
N PHE A 183 8.42 -11.16 8.80
CA PHE A 183 8.58 -12.62 8.92
C PHE A 183 9.84 -13.13 8.23
N SER A 184 10.11 -12.68 7.01
CA SER A 184 11.29 -13.09 6.26
C SER A 184 12.57 -12.31 6.60
N ASN A 185 12.46 -11.29 7.46
CA ASN A 185 13.56 -10.38 7.82
C ASN A 185 14.17 -9.66 6.61
N SER A 186 13.35 -9.40 5.57
CA SER A 186 13.83 -8.74 4.35
C SER A 186 13.65 -7.22 4.46
N LEU A 187 14.74 -6.52 4.80
CA LEU A 187 14.75 -5.06 4.94
C LEU A 187 14.42 -4.34 3.63
N GLU A 188 14.83 -4.91 2.49
CA GLU A 188 14.54 -4.39 1.16
C GLU A 188 13.03 -4.42 0.88
N ILE A 189 12.36 -5.52 1.20
CA ILE A 189 10.90 -5.63 1.03
C ILE A 189 10.17 -4.70 1.99
N ILE A 190 10.67 -4.53 3.22
CA ILE A 190 10.14 -3.54 4.17
C ILE A 190 10.21 -2.14 3.56
N ASP A 191 11.34 -1.76 2.96
CA ASP A 191 11.47 -0.47 2.25
C ASP A 191 10.47 -0.33 1.10
N LEU A 192 10.35 -1.37 0.27
CA LEU A 192 9.42 -1.36 -0.86
C LEU A 192 7.97 -1.14 -0.39
N LEU A 193 7.55 -1.85 0.65
CA LEU A 193 6.20 -1.75 1.21
C LEU A 193 5.96 -0.42 1.93
N ILE A 194 6.89 0.05 2.77
CA ILE A 194 6.78 1.37 3.42
C ILE A 194 6.68 2.47 2.37
N ALA A 195 7.45 2.34 1.30
CA ALA A 195 7.41 3.31 0.24
C ALA A 195 6.04 3.35 -0.44
N THR A 196 5.25 2.27 -0.50
CA THR A 196 3.88 2.33 -1.05
C THR A 196 2.90 3.13 -0.19
N GLY A 197 3.29 3.50 1.03
CA GLY A 197 2.44 4.17 2.01
C GLY A 197 1.65 3.19 2.88
N VAL A 198 1.95 1.89 2.87
CA VAL A 198 1.26 0.91 3.71
C VAL A 198 1.14 1.41 5.16
N ASP A 199 0.01 1.13 5.81
CA ASP A 199 -0.16 1.42 7.23
C ASP A 199 0.79 0.54 8.06
N ILE A 200 1.88 1.14 8.53
CA ILE A 200 2.92 0.47 9.32
C ILE A 200 2.44 0.09 10.73
N ASN A 201 1.33 0.67 11.20
CA ASN A 201 0.75 0.44 12.52
C ASN A 201 -0.42 -0.55 12.50
N ASN A 202 -0.70 -1.16 11.34
CA ASN A 202 -1.79 -2.11 11.20
C ASN A 202 -1.68 -3.26 12.22
N GLN A 203 -2.83 -3.64 12.79
CA GLN A 203 -2.97 -4.72 13.74
C GLN A 203 -3.66 -5.93 13.11
N ASN A 204 -3.11 -7.10 13.37
CA ASN A 204 -3.76 -8.38 13.06
C ASN A 204 -4.92 -8.68 14.04
N ASP A 205 -5.53 -9.86 13.93
CA ASP A 205 -6.75 -10.18 14.69
C ASP A 205 -6.49 -10.34 16.21
N ASN A 206 -5.23 -10.51 16.61
CA ASN A 206 -4.80 -10.54 18.01
C ASN A 206 -4.36 -9.15 18.53
N GLY A 207 -4.56 -8.09 17.73
CA GLY A 207 -4.07 -6.76 18.06
C GLY A 207 -2.55 -6.58 17.89
N ALA A 208 -1.84 -7.55 17.30
CA ALA A 208 -0.40 -7.47 17.15
C ALA A 208 0.00 -6.70 15.88
N THR A 209 1.02 -5.85 15.98
CA THR A 209 1.64 -5.14 14.84
C THR A 209 2.87 -5.88 14.32
N CYS A 210 3.31 -5.54 13.10
CA CYS A 210 4.54 -6.11 12.54
C CYS A 210 5.79 -5.76 13.38
N LEU A 211 5.81 -4.61 14.06
CA LEU A 211 6.87 -4.22 15.00
C LEU A 211 6.91 -5.15 16.21
N MET A 212 5.75 -5.48 16.80
CA MET A 212 5.66 -6.42 17.93
C MET A 212 6.21 -7.78 17.54
N TYR A 213 5.83 -8.29 16.36
CA TYR A 213 6.38 -9.56 15.86
C TYR A 213 7.90 -9.49 15.63
N ALA A 214 8.41 -8.41 15.05
CA ALA A 214 9.85 -8.23 14.86
C ALA A 214 10.59 -8.21 16.21
N ALA A 215 10.06 -7.50 17.21
CA ALA A 215 10.63 -7.42 18.55
C ALA A 215 10.61 -8.80 19.26
N SER A 216 9.49 -9.53 19.19
CA SER A 216 9.32 -10.85 19.81
C SER A 216 10.15 -11.95 19.13
N SER A 217 10.47 -11.75 17.85
CA SER A 217 11.30 -12.68 17.08
C SER A 217 12.80 -12.32 17.13
N GLY A 218 13.19 -11.26 17.84
CA GLY A 218 14.59 -10.81 17.92
C GLY A 218 15.13 -10.24 16.61
N LYS A 219 14.27 -9.71 15.74
CA LYS A 219 14.62 -9.16 14.42
C LYS A 219 15.02 -7.69 14.54
N ASP A 220 16.18 -7.48 15.16
CA ASP A 220 16.66 -6.17 15.56
C ASP A 220 16.75 -5.17 14.39
N GLU A 221 17.15 -5.64 13.21
CA GLU A 221 17.26 -4.81 12.02
C GLU A 221 15.87 -4.37 11.50
N CYS A 222 14.87 -5.25 11.51
CA CYS A 222 13.49 -4.89 11.20
C CYS A 222 12.94 -3.87 12.22
N VAL A 223 13.21 -4.07 13.52
CA VAL A 223 12.82 -3.11 14.57
C VAL A 223 13.44 -1.75 14.30
N ALA A 224 14.75 -1.69 14.04
CA ALA A 224 15.43 -0.43 13.73
C ALA A 224 14.83 0.25 12.49
N LYS A 225 14.51 -0.54 11.46
CA LYS A 225 13.94 -0.05 10.20
C LYS A 225 12.54 0.56 10.39
N LEU A 226 11.67 -0.13 11.11
CA LEU A 226 10.30 0.34 11.38
C LEU A 226 10.32 1.60 12.27
N LEU A 227 11.23 1.67 13.26
CA LEU A 227 11.42 2.87 14.08
C LEU A 227 11.89 4.08 13.26
N GLN A 228 12.79 3.87 12.28
CA GLN A 228 13.20 4.93 11.37
C GLN A 228 12.05 5.44 10.49
N ALA A 229 11.09 4.58 10.18
CA ALA A 229 9.90 4.92 9.42
C ALA A 229 8.80 5.61 10.27
N GLY A 230 9.02 5.80 11.57
CA GLY A 230 8.08 6.50 12.45
C GLY A 230 6.89 5.64 12.89
N VAL A 231 7.08 4.32 13.02
CA VAL A 231 6.06 3.43 13.59
C VAL A 231 5.71 3.86 15.03
N ASP A 232 4.43 3.75 15.39
CA ASP A 232 3.96 4.01 16.74
C ASP A 232 4.33 2.83 17.66
N THR A 233 5.14 3.11 18.68
CA THR A 233 5.58 2.11 19.65
C THR A 233 4.57 1.90 20.78
N GLY A 234 3.58 2.78 20.92
CA GLY A 234 2.57 2.76 21.98
C GLY A 234 1.34 1.88 21.67
N VAL A 235 1.24 1.33 20.45
CA VAL A 235 0.18 0.38 20.10
C VAL A 235 0.25 -0.84 21.02
N LYS A 236 -0.92 -1.37 21.39
CA LYS A 236 -1.06 -2.53 22.30
C LYS A 236 -1.82 -3.68 21.65
N THR A 237 -1.43 -4.90 22.00
CA THR A 237 -2.21 -6.10 21.69
C THR A 237 -3.51 -6.14 22.50
N LEU A 238 -4.37 -7.12 22.23
CA LEU A 238 -5.58 -7.37 23.02
C LEU A 238 -5.29 -7.71 24.50
N ASP A 239 -4.07 -8.16 24.79
CA ASP A 239 -3.57 -8.47 26.14
C ASP A 239 -2.73 -7.32 26.73
N ASP A 240 -2.87 -6.10 26.19
CA ASP A 240 -2.19 -4.87 26.65
C ASP A 240 -0.66 -4.84 26.50
N PHE A 241 -0.06 -5.77 25.73
CA PHE A 241 1.38 -5.79 25.48
C PHE A 241 1.78 -4.83 24.36
N THR A 242 2.84 -4.07 24.58
CA THR A 242 3.52 -3.23 23.57
C THR A 242 4.65 -4.01 22.88
N ALA A 243 5.22 -3.43 21.82
CA ALA A 243 6.44 -3.97 21.22
C ALA A 243 7.62 -4.02 22.22
N LEU A 244 7.68 -3.09 23.17
CA LEU A 244 8.72 -3.07 24.21
C LEU A 244 8.58 -4.25 25.16
N ASP A 245 7.35 -4.57 25.58
CA ASP A 245 7.08 -5.72 26.47
C ASP A 245 7.45 -7.05 25.80
N MET A 246 7.32 -7.12 24.48
CA MET A 246 7.61 -8.31 23.69
C MET A 246 9.08 -8.42 23.26
N ALA A 247 9.96 -7.47 23.60
CA ALA A 247 11.34 -7.46 23.11
C ALA A 247 12.13 -8.71 23.55
N ALA A 248 12.46 -9.59 22.60
CA ALA A 248 13.18 -10.84 22.86
C ALA A 248 14.71 -10.69 22.91
N SER A 249 15.24 -9.53 22.51
CA SER A 249 16.68 -9.26 22.47
C SER A 249 17.04 -7.96 23.22
N LEU A 250 18.29 -7.89 23.71
CA LEU A 250 18.82 -6.68 24.33
C LEU A 250 18.89 -5.51 23.34
N VAL A 251 19.10 -5.77 22.05
CA VAL A 251 19.19 -4.73 21.02
C VAL A 251 17.81 -4.14 20.77
N SER A 252 16.80 -4.98 20.50
CA SER A 252 15.40 -4.56 20.36
C SER A 252 14.92 -3.77 21.59
N LEU A 253 15.20 -4.28 22.80
CA LEU A 253 14.86 -3.60 24.05
C LEU A 253 15.47 -2.19 24.12
N LYS A 254 16.76 -2.04 23.77
CA LYS A 254 17.44 -0.74 23.76
C LYS A 254 16.88 0.21 22.71
N LEU A 255 16.58 -0.30 21.51
CA LEU A 255 16.01 0.48 20.42
C LEU A 255 14.64 1.03 20.80
N LEU A 256 13.76 0.18 21.34
CA LEU A 256 12.39 0.53 21.72
C LEU A 256 12.35 1.51 22.91
N ARG A 257 13.15 1.27 23.96
CA ARG A 257 13.26 2.24 25.08
C ARG A 257 13.74 3.62 24.64
N LYS A 258 14.68 3.66 23.68
CA LYS A 258 15.18 4.93 23.13
C LYS A 258 14.12 5.64 22.29
N ALA A 259 13.23 4.89 21.63
CA ALA A 259 12.12 5.46 20.87
C ALA A 259 11.07 6.08 21.79
N GLU A 260 10.69 5.40 22.89
CA GLU A 260 9.72 5.93 23.87
C GLU A 260 10.17 7.23 24.53
N GLN A 261 11.47 7.39 24.82
CA GLN A 261 12.01 8.62 25.42
C GLN A 261 11.93 9.85 24.50
N ARG A 262 11.58 9.65 23.23
CA ARG A 262 11.53 10.70 22.20
C ARG A 262 10.10 11.07 21.78
N ALA A 263 9.11 10.29 22.20
CA ALA A 263 7.68 10.54 21.97
C ALA A 263 7.12 11.47 23.05
#